data_AF-A0A7X7TGU7-F1
#
_entry.id   AF-A0A7X7TGU7-F1
#
_cell.length_a   1.000
_cell.length_b   1.000
_cell.length_c   1.000
_cell.angle_alpha   90.00
_cell.angle_beta   90.00
_cell.angle_gamma   90.00
#
_symmetry.space_group_name_H-M   'P 1'
#
loop_
_entity.id
_entity.type
_entity.pdbx_description
1 polymer ?
#
loop_
_entity_poly.entity_id
_entity_poly.type
_entity_poly.pdbx_seq_one_letter_code
_entity_poly.pdbx_strand_id
1 'polypeptide(L)'
;MRRALADVLYHPEYLNYLKELRLTSSFVCGELSQSNIRKISEEGLYYVFNRCDPKMAKRLASQELLVLKFGLEELLFAKGSFEKRLREVAELFGLMDWDLAPLLFFTAPSFFFLPREEVLAYAESRFRLSAKDCSYYLYNQRLKKAFERSEEQKIFREPREFVAAVMTFYREEQRRLELVDKEDSQILEEMVDSLLTFDPFRINQAQVVWLKDLFDSFSETQKAAFRELATKKRLHPYLRRLVTDDARKGAVIDGSNLMMAGLYKPDPRRFLLLLNVMGAHVPLLYPFLIIFDANADHLVQTDREFWETRFLHNPSVIFHSPADEWILKIAYEKRYTVISNDRFRDYERSSVEILRFAPEKGKLYLT
;
A
#
# COMPACT_ATOMS: atom_id res chain seq x y z
N MET A 1 -8.36 18.88 3.14
CA MET A 1 -7.77 20.21 3.46
C MET A 1 -6.27 20.08 3.28
N ARG A 2 -5.60 20.82 2.39
CA ARG A 2 -4.13 20.76 2.27
C ARG A 2 -3.55 21.38 3.55
N ARG A 3 -2.78 20.61 4.34
CA ARG A 3 -2.07 21.14 5.51
C ARG A 3 -1.09 22.21 5.06
N ALA A 4 -1.03 23.31 5.81
CA ALA A 4 -0.06 24.38 5.59
C ALA A 4 1.17 24.13 6.47
N LEU A 5 2.31 24.69 6.09
CA LEU A 5 3.51 24.67 6.93
C LEU A 5 3.24 25.29 8.32
N ALA A 6 2.27 26.21 8.42
CA ALA A 6 1.82 26.80 9.68
C ALA A 6 1.35 25.76 10.71
N ASP A 7 0.81 24.62 10.25
CA ASP A 7 0.18 23.62 11.11
C ASP A 7 1.19 22.88 12.01
N VAL A 8 2.50 22.99 11.72
CA VAL A 8 3.55 22.32 12.51
C VAL A 8 4.12 23.17 13.65
N LEU A 9 3.71 24.43 13.80
CA LEU A 9 4.31 25.39 14.75
C LEU A 9 4.34 24.90 16.21
N TYR A 10 3.39 24.04 16.59
CA TYR A 10 3.29 23.45 17.92
C TYR A 10 3.45 21.92 17.91
N HIS A 11 3.87 21.35 16.79
CA HIS A 11 4.10 19.92 16.70
C HIS A 11 5.28 19.51 17.60
N PRO A 12 5.18 18.45 18.42
CA PRO A 12 6.27 18.03 19.30
C PRO A 12 7.58 17.78 18.55
N GLU A 13 7.51 17.22 17.33
CA GLU A 13 8.71 16.99 16.52
C GLU A 13 9.35 18.28 16.02
N TYR A 14 8.56 19.30 15.68
CA TYR A 14 9.09 20.61 15.30
C TYR A 14 9.89 21.22 16.46
N LEU A 15 9.34 21.16 17.67
CA LEU A 15 10.01 21.66 18.87
C LEU A 15 11.30 20.88 19.17
N ASN A 16 11.28 19.56 19.00
CA ASN A 16 12.47 18.71 19.17
C ASN A 16 13.54 19.02 18.12
N TYR A 17 13.19 19.06 16.83
CA TYR A 17 14.12 19.42 15.77
C TYR A 17 14.72 20.81 16.00
N LEU A 18 13.89 21.80 16.31
CA LEU A 18 14.38 23.15 16.58
C LEU A 18 15.35 23.19 17.77
N LYS A 19 15.07 22.42 18.83
CA LYS A 19 15.97 22.28 19.98
C LYS A 19 17.30 21.63 19.57
N GLU A 20 17.28 20.57 18.78
CA GLU A 20 18.49 19.90 18.27
C GLU A 20 19.34 20.83 17.41
N LEU A 21 18.72 21.57 16.47
CA LEU A 21 19.43 22.53 15.63
C LEU A 21 20.09 23.63 16.47
N ARG A 22 19.41 24.11 17.53
CA ARG A 22 19.97 25.09 18.48
C ARG A 22 21.16 24.54 19.25
N LEU A 23 21.05 23.32 19.77
CA LEU A 23 22.14 22.66 20.51
C LEU A 23 23.36 22.43 19.62
N THR A 24 23.16 21.94 18.40
CA THR A 24 24.24 21.71 17.44
C THR A 24 24.89 23.03 17.03
N SER A 25 24.11 24.07 16.73
CA SER A 25 24.67 25.39 16.41
C SER A 25 25.46 25.97 17.59
N SER A 26 24.94 25.89 18.81
CA SER A 26 25.65 26.35 20.01
C SER A 26 26.98 25.63 20.21
N PHE A 27 27.00 24.31 19.98
CA PHE A 27 28.21 23.51 20.05
C PHE A 27 29.23 23.93 18.98
N VAL A 28 28.81 23.98 17.71
CA VAL A 28 29.67 24.34 16.56
C VAL A 28 30.24 25.74 16.74
N CYS A 29 29.43 26.73 17.12
CA CYS A 29 29.90 28.09 17.38
C CYS A 29 30.88 28.18 18.56
N GLY A 30 30.70 27.35 19.59
CA GLY A 30 31.62 27.28 20.72
C GLY A 30 32.99 26.75 20.31
N GLU A 31 33.02 25.62 19.61
CA GLU A 31 34.26 24.97 19.16
C GLU A 31 34.98 25.78 18.07
N LEU A 32 34.24 26.40 17.16
CA LEU A 32 34.79 27.19 16.07
C LEU A 32 34.91 28.67 16.38
N SER A 33 34.88 29.07 17.66
CA SER A 33 35.16 30.45 18.06
C SER A 33 36.60 30.84 17.70
N GLN A 34 36.84 32.14 17.52
CA GLN A 34 38.15 32.67 17.11
C GLN A 34 39.31 32.24 18.05
N SER A 35 39.04 32.03 19.34
CA SER A 35 40.03 31.55 20.30
C SER A 35 40.24 30.04 20.29
N ASN A 36 39.24 29.27 19.87
CA ASN A 36 39.23 27.81 19.98
C ASN A 36 39.69 27.12 18.70
N ILE A 37 39.41 27.70 17.54
CA ILE A 37 39.82 27.18 16.24
C ILE A 37 41.33 26.94 16.11
N ARG A 38 42.15 27.74 16.81
CA ARG A 38 43.61 27.56 16.85
C ARG A 38 44.04 26.35 17.68
N LYS A 39 43.25 26.03 18.72
CA LYS A 39 43.57 25.04 19.76
C LYS A 39 42.91 23.69 19.52
N ILE A 40 41.85 23.62 18.72
CA ILE A 40 41.09 22.40 18.46
C ILE A 40 42.00 21.31 17.87
N SER A 41 41.82 20.06 18.29
CA SER A 41 42.54 18.92 17.74
C SER A 41 41.92 18.46 16.42
N GLU A 42 42.57 17.51 15.75
CA GLU A 42 42.04 16.87 14.56
C GLU A 42 40.74 16.11 14.88
N GLU A 43 40.70 15.36 15.98
CA GLU A 43 39.50 14.66 16.44
C GLU A 43 38.37 15.64 16.79
N GLY A 44 38.73 16.78 17.39
CA GLY A 44 37.77 17.84 17.70
C GLY A 44 37.12 18.41 16.43
N LEU A 45 37.93 18.74 15.41
CA LEU A 45 37.39 19.21 14.12
C LEU A 45 36.57 18.14 13.41
N TYR A 46 37.04 16.89 13.42
CA TYR A 46 36.27 15.78 12.87
C TYR A 46 34.90 15.68 13.54
N TYR A 47 34.85 15.80 14.88
CA TYR A 47 33.60 15.76 15.62
C TYR A 47 32.68 16.95 15.29
N VAL A 48 33.22 18.16 15.13
CA VAL A 48 32.48 19.34 14.67
C VAL A 48 31.89 19.10 13.28
N PHE A 49 32.72 18.66 12.32
CA PHE A 49 32.25 18.40 10.96
C PHE A 49 31.21 17.28 10.92
N ASN A 50 31.40 16.21 11.70
CA ASN A 50 30.47 15.09 11.74
C ASN A 50 29.13 15.48 12.36
N ARG A 51 29.13 16.43 13.30
CA ARG A 51 27.91 17.05 13.86
C ARG A 51 27.17 17.90 12.84
N CYS A 52 27.89 18.60 11.95
CA CYS A 52 27.28 19.35 10.86
C CYS A 52 26.72 18.44 9.76
N ASP A 53 27.59 17.57 9.21
CA ASP A 53 27.26 16.58 8.20
C ASP A 53 28.34 15.46 8.14
N PRO A 54 27.99 14.20 8.38
CA PRO A 54 28.93 13.07 8.27
C PRO A 54 29.59 12.93 6.90
N LYS A 55 28.92 13.35 5.80
CA LYS A 55 29.52 13.28 4.46
C LYS A 55 30.66 14.31 4.32
N MET A 56 30.43 15.54 4.78
CA MET A 56 31.46 16.58 4.84
C MET A 56 32.65 16.12 5.72
N ALA A 57 32.40 15.55 6.90
CA ALA A 57 33.45 15.08 7.79
C ALA A 57 34.38 14.05 7.13
N LYS A 58 33.80 13.08 6.40
CA LYS A 58 34.57 12.06 5.68
C LYS A 58 35.45 12.67 4.58
N ARG A 59 34.97 13.69 3.87
CA ARG A 59 35.74 14.36 2.82
C ARG A 59 36.87 15.23 3.37
N LEU A 60 36.67 15.79 4.56
CA LEU A 60 37.67 16.63 5.22
C LEU A 60 38.66 15.82 6.07
N ALA A 61 38.39 14.54 6.35
CA ALA A 61 39.24 13.70 7.20
C ALA A 61 40.65 13.45 6.64
N SER A 62 40.86 13.60 5.33
CA SER A 62 42.18 13.45 4.69
C SER A 62 42.97 14.75 4.60
N GLN A 63 42.40 15.88 5.04
CA GLN A 63 43.04 17.19 4.96
C GLN A 63 43.94 17.42 6.17
N GLU A 64 45.08 18.08 5.95
CA GLU A 64 45.98 18.42 7.05
C GLU A 64 45.31 19.40 8.04
N LEU A 65 45.50 19.15 9.33
CA LEU A 65 44.91 19.95 10.41
C LEU A 65 45.18 21.46 10.26
N LEU A 66 46.39 21.83 9.82
CA LEU A 66 46.76 23.24 9.63
C LEU A 66 45.97 23.89 8.48
N VAL A 67 45.78 23.16 7.38
CA VAL A 67 44.98 23.61 6.23
C VAL A 67 43.53 23.83 6.65
N LEU A 68 42.95 22.88 7.38
CA LEU A 68 41.58 23.00 7.91
C LEU A 68 41.42 24.21 8.83
N LYS A 69 42.33 24.42 9.78
CA LYS A 69 42.30 25.57 10.68
C LYS A 69 42.40 26.89 9.93
N PHE A 70 43.36 27.01 9.02
CA PHE A 70 43.55 28.21 8.22
C PHE A 70 42.32 28.53 7.37
N GLY A 71 41.78 27.53 6.64
CA GLY A 71 40.60 27.72 5.81
C GLY A 71 39.36 28.10 6.63
N LEU A 72 39.17 27.51 7.81
CA LEU A 72 38.07 27.87 8.70
C LEU A 72 38.23 29.28 9.30
N GLU A 73 39.45 29.69 9.67
CA GLU A 73 39.71 31.06 10.15
C GLU A 73 39.42 32.08 9.04
N GLU A 74 39.87 31.80 7.83
CA GLU A 74 39.61 32.63 6.66
C GLU A 74 38.11 32.71 6.37
N LEU A 75 37.40 31.59 6.38
CA LEU A 75 35.96 31.54 6.09
C LEU A 75 35.12 32.30 7.12
N LEU A 76 35.41 32.13 8.42
CA LEU A 76 34.53 32.62 9.49
C LEU A 76 34.89 34.03 9.98
N PHE A 77 36.18 34.41 9.94
CA PHE A 77 36.65 35.61 10.66
C PHE A 77 37.39 36.64 9.80
N ALA A 78 37.88 36.27 8.62
CA ALA A 78 38.60 37.22 7.79
C ALA A 78 37.68 38.33 7.21
N LYS A 79 38.32 39.44 6.83
CA LYS A 79 37.63 40.59 6.22
C LYS A 79 37.54 40.42 4.72
N GLY A 80 36.53 41.04 4.10
CA GLY A 80 36.35 41.06 2.65
C GLY A 80 35.08 40.34 2.19
N SER A 81 34.95 40.13 0.88
CA SER A 81 33.78 39.48 0.29
C SER A 81 33.65 38.04 0.77
N PHE A 82 32.55 37.72 1.45
CA PHE A 82 32.27 36.37 1.92
C PHE A 82 32.22 35.35 0.77
N GLU A 83 31.64 35.72 -0.38
CA GLU A 83 31.59 34.84 -1.55
C GLU A 83 32.99 34.45 -2.03
N LYS A 84 33.92 35.41 -2.04
CA LYS A 84 35.31 35.16 -2.43
C LYS A 84 35.98 34.21 -1.43
N ARG A 85 35.86 34.49 -0.13
CA ARG A 85 36.42 33.65 0.94
C ARG A 85 35.86 32.22 0.90
N LEU A 86 34.55 32.06 0.71
CA LEU A 86 33.91 30.76 0.58
C LEU A 86 34.44 29.98 -0.62
N ARG A 87 34.63 30.65 -1.77
CA ARG A 87 35.18 30.01 -2.98
C ARG A 87 36.62 29.55 -2.78
N GLU A 88 37.46 30.42 -2.22
CA GLU A 88 38.88 30.12 -1.96
C GLU A 88 39.04 28.99 -0.94
N VAL A 89 38.20 28.96 0.11
CA VAL A 89 38.23 27.89 1.12
C VAL A 89 37.66 26.58 0.58
N ALA A 90 36.62 26.63 -0.25
CA ALA A 90 36.09 25.45 -0.92
C ALA A 90 37.18 24.83 -1.83
N GLU A 91 37.87 25.65 -2.62
CA GLU A 91 38.99 25.22 -3.45
C GLU A 91 40.15 24.65 -2.61
N LEU A 92 40.53 25.32 -1.52
CA LEU A 92 41.57 24.86 -0.59
C LEU A 92 41.24 23.48 -0.01
N PHE A 93 39.96 23.19 0.27
CA PHE A 93 39.52 21.91 0.82
C PHE A 93 39.23 20.84 -0.25
N GLY A 94 39.30 21.19 -1.55
CA GLY A 94 38.87 20.29 -2.63
C GLY A 94 37.37 19.99 -2.58
N LEU A 95 36.56 20.96 -2.16
CA LEU A 95 35.13 20.88 -1.98
C LEU A 95 34.38 21.86 -2.88
N MET A 96 33.08 21.63 -3.05
CA MET A 96 32.15 22.64 -3.57
C MET A 96 31.59 23.45 -2.40
N ASP A 97 31.07 24.64 -2.67
CA ASP A 97 30.45 25.46 -1.62
C ASP A 97 29.20 24.81 -1.00
N TRP A 98 28.49 23.99 -1.77
CA TRP A 98 27.42 23.10 -1.30
C TRP A 98 27.86 22.12 -0.21
N ASP A 99 29.11 21.65 -0.25
CA ASP A 99 29.64 20.73 0.76
C ASP A 99 29.89 21.44 2.09
N LEU A 100 30.13 22.76 2.05
CA LEU A 100 30.33 23.61 3.23
C LEU A 100 29.02 24.20 3.77
N ALA A 101 27.91 24.05 3.04
CA ALA A 101 26.62 24.61 3.43
C ALA A 101 26.14 24.18 4.83
N PRO A 102 26.28 22.91 5.27
CA PRO A 102 25.91 22.52 6.63
C PRO A 102 26.71 23.26 7.70
N LEU A 103 28.02 23.45 7.49
CA LEU A 103 28.87 24.21 8.39
C LEU A 103 28.42 25.67 8.48
N LEU A 104 28.11 26.29 7.33
CA LEU A 104 27.61 27.67 7.27
C LEU A 104 26.27 27.83 8.00
N PHE A 105 25.37 26.86 7.84
CA PHE A 105 24.11 26.82 8.59
C PHE A 105 24.34 26.80 10.10
N PHE A 106 25.21 25.91 10.61
CA PHE A 106 25.39 25.81 12.07
C PHE A 106 26.21 26.95 12.68
N THR A 107 27.08 27.60 11.91
CA THR A 107 27.85 28.78 12.35
C THR A 107 27.04 30.08 12.27
N ALA A 108 26.08 30.19 11.34
CA ALA A 108 25.21 31.35 11.21
C ALA A 108 23.76 30.96 10.83
N PRO A 109 23.01 30.32 11.76
CA PRO A 109 21.68 29.74 11.51
C PRO A 109 20.57 30.78 11.31
N SER A 110 20.86 32.06 11.56
CA SER A 110 19.98 33.18 11.27
C SER A 110 20.11 33.67 9.82
N PHE A 111 21.13 33.21 9.09
CA PHE A 111 21.46 33.71 7.75
C PHE A 111 21.42 32.62 6.68
N PHE A 112 21.93 31.44 7.00
CA PHE A 112 22.01 30.32 6.08
C PHE A 112 20.85 29.35 6.30
N PHE A 113 20.36 28.77 5.21
CA PHE A 113 19.39 27.67 5.22
C PHE A 113 20.13 26.36 5.05
N LEU A 114 19.77 25.34 5.84
CA LEU A 114 20.34 24.01 5.69
C LEU A 114 19.77 23.36 4.42
N PRO A 115 20.58 23.00 3.42
CA PRO A 115 20.07 22.49 2.14
C PRO A 115 19.77 20.98 2.22
N ARG A 116 18.85 20.59 3.11
CA ARG A 116 18.28 19.23 3.13
C ARG A 116 17.35 19.04 1.94
N GLU A 117 17.19 17.81 1.47
CA GLU A 117 16.37 17.47 0.32
C GLU A 117 14.93 18.02 0.45
N GLU A 118 14.36 17.94 1.65
CA GLU A 118 13.03 18.46 1.99
C GLU A 118 12.96 19.98 1.86
N VAL A 119 14.00 20.69 2.30
CA VAL A 119 14.11 22.15 2.20
C VAL A 119 14.26 22.58 0.74
N LEU A 120 15.05 21.84 -0.05
CA LEU A 120 15.20 22.09 -1.48
C LEU A 120 13.89 21.84 -2.23
N ALA A 121 13.21 20.72 -1.96
CA ALA A 121 11.92 20.38 -2.56
C ALA A 121 10.82 21.41 -2.19
N TYR A 122 10.80 21.88 -0.95
CA TYR A 122 9.88 22.93 -0.53
C TYR A 122 10.20 24.23 -1.27
N ALA A 123 11.46 24.64 -1.34
CA ALA A 123 11.86 25.87 -2.03
C ALA A 123 11.57 25.83 -3.54
N GLU A 124 11.77 24.69 -4.19
CA GLU A 124 11.45 24.51 -5.61
C GLU A 124 9.95 24.60 -5.85
N SER A 125 9.14 23.88 -5.07
CA SER A 125 7.68 23.89 -5.24
C SER A 125 7.03 25.21 -4.83
N ARG A 126 7.45 25.80 -3.72
CA ARG A 126 6.82 26.98 -3.10
C ARG A 126 7.37 28.29 -3.61
N PHE A 127 8.70 28.39 -3.73
CA PHE A 127 9.40 29.61 -4.12
C PHE A 127 9.90 29.59 -5.57
N ARG A 128 9.73 28.47 -6.30
CA ARG A 128 10.22 28.29 -7.68
C ARG A 128 11.74 28.49 -7.79
N LEU A 129 12.46 28.05 -6.77
CA LEU A 129 13.92 28.13 -6.70
C LEU A 129 14.54 26.76 -6.95
N SER A 130 15.33 26.66 -8.02
CA SER A 130 16.12 25.47 -8.32
C SER A 130 17.52 25.61 -7.72
N ALA A 131 18.04 24.52 -7.14
CA ALA A 131 19.43 24.38 -6.74
C ALA A 131 20.36 24.06 -7.92
N LYS A 132 19.82 23.71 -9.09
CA LYS A 132 20.60 23.35 -10.27
C LYS A 132 21.39 24.55 -10.80
N ASP A 133 22.60 24.27 -11.25
CA ASP A 133 23.45 25.21 -12.00
C ASP A 133 23.77 26.52 -11.25
N CYS A 134 23.77 26.51 -9.92
CA CYS A 134 24.20 27.67 -9.11
C CYS A 134 24.99 27.27 -7.87
N SER A 135 25.79 28.21 -7.37
CA SER A 135 26.52 28.07 -6.11
C SER A 135 25.55 28.09 -4.92
N TYR A 136 25.86 27.37 -3.85
CA TYR A 136 25.08 27.42 -2.61
C TYR A 136 24.91 28.84 -2.10
N TYR A 137 25.95 29.67 -2.16
CA TYR A 137 25.84 31.06 -1.71
C TYR A 137 24.77 31.84 -2.48
N LEU A 138 24.77 31.73 -3.81
CA LEU A 138 23.78 32.40 -4.65
C LEU A 138 22.37 31.83 -4.41
N TYR A 139 22.24 30.52 -4.27
CA TYR A 139 20.99 29.86 -3.90
C TYR A 139 20.46 30.38 -2.56
N ASN A 140 21.32 30.45 -1.53
CA ASN A 140 20.94 30.91 -0.20
C ASN A 140 20.46 32.37 -0.21
N GLN A 141 21.11 33.26 -0.99
CA GLN A 141 20.64 34.64 -1.14
C GLN A 141 19.26 34.71 -1.80
N ARG A 142 19.02 33.90 -2.84
CA ARG A 142 17.72 33.83 -3.50
C ARG A 142 16.64 33.29 -2.56
N LEU A 143 16.95 32.23 -1.83
CA LEU A 143 16.04 31.63 -0.85
C LEU A 143 15.73 32.60 0.28
N LYS A 144 16.72 33.26 0.85
CA LYS A 144 16.53 34.29 1.88
C LYS A 144 15.59 35.40 1.41
N LYS A 145 15.83 35.94 0.21
CA LYS A 145 14.98 37.00 -0.37
C LYS A 145 13.55 36.52 -0.64
N ALA A 146 13.38 35.27 -1.06
CA ALA A 146 12.06 34.69 -1.27
C ALA A 146 11.32 34.47 0.06
N PHE A 147 12.01 33.91 1.05
CA PHE A 147 11.50 33.67 2.40
C PHE A 147 11.11 34.98 3.10
N GLU A 148 11.95 36.01 3.08
CA GLU A 148 11.65 37.33 3.66
C GLU A 148 10.37 37.99 3.12
N ARG A 149 9.90 37.56 1.94
CA ARG A 149 8.70 38.07 1.28
C ARG A 149 7.51 37.11 1.38
N SER A 150 7.66 36.01 2.11
CA SER A 150 6.68 34.92 2.12
C SER A 150 5.82 34.93 3.39
N GLU A 151 4.68 34.24 3.33
CA GLU A 151 3.81 34.07 4.49
C GLU A 151 4.47 33.22 5.58
N GLU A 152 5.38 32.32 5.19
CA GLU A 152 6.15 31.49 6.11
C GLU A 152 7.01 32.33 7.05
N GLN A 153 7.58 33.46 6.60
CA GLN A 153 8.39 34.34 7.45
C GLN A 153 7.58 35.01 8.57
N LYS A 154 6.27 35.22 8.37
CA LYS A 154 5.39 35.75 9.42
C LYS A 154 5.27 34.79 10.61
N ILE A 155 5.50 33.51 10.36
CA ILE A 155 5.35 32.42 11.33
C ILE A 155 6.71 31.98 11.88
N PHE A 156 7.65 31.68 10.98
CA PHE A 156 9.00 31.24 11.29
C PHE A 156 9.94 32.41 11.01
N ARG A 157 10.52 33.01 12.05
CA ARG A 157 11.23 34.28 11.90
C ARG A 157 12.65 34.13 11.37
N GLU A 158 13.23 32.95 11.59
CA GLU A 158 14.62 32.67 11.27
C GLU A 158 14.74 31.45 10.35
N PRO A 159 15.80 31.37 9.51
CA PRO A 159 16.05 30.22 8.65
C PRO A 159 16.03 28.88 9.41
N ARG A 160 16.57 28.81 10.63
CA ARG A 160 16.52 27.58 11.44
C ARG A 160 15.11 27.13 11.81
N GLU A 161 14.20 28.06 12.08
CA GLU A 161 12.80 27.75 12.42
C GLU A 161 12.09 27.23 11.17
N PHE A 162 12.31 27.88 10.04
CA PHE A 162 11.79 27.43 8.75
C PHE A 162 12.31 26.04 8.37
N VAL A 163 13.61 25.79 8.51
CA VAL A 163 14.21 24.47 8.27
C VAL A 163 13.57 23.40 9.15
N ALA A 164 13.47 23.65 10.47
CA ALA A 164 12.83 22.68 11.39
C ALA A 164 11.37 22.40 11.01
N ALA A 165 10.63 23.44 10.58
CA ALA A 165 9.24 23.31 10.16
C ALA A 165 9.10 22.47 8.90
N VAL A 166 9.91 22.72 7.87
CA VAL A 166 9.88 21.97 6.61
C VAL A 166 10.23 20.50 6.84
N MET A 167 11.29 20.22 7.61
CA MET A 167 11.66 18.85 7.95
C MET A 167 10.51 18.10 8.63
N THR A 168 9.84 18.75 9.58
CA THR A 168 8.69 18.16 10.30
C THR A 168 7.51 17.92 9.37
N PHE A 169 7.20 18.88 8.51
CA PHE A 169 6.08 18.80 7.57
C PHE A 169 6.21 17.61 6.61
N TYR A 170 7.40 17.42 6.00
CA TYR A 170 7.63 16.30 5.08
C TYR A 170 7.59 14.94 5.78
N ARG A 171 8.10 14.86 7.00
CA ARG A 171 8.06 13.62 7.79
C ARG A 171 6.64 13.19 8.14
N GLU A 172 5.81 14.15 8.53
CA GLU A 172 4.39 13.89 8.82
C GLU A 172 3.62 13.47 7.57
N GLU A 173 3.93 14.05 6.40
CA GLU A 173 3.30 13.63 5.15
C GLU A 173 3.73 12.20 4.77
N GLN A 174 5.00 11.84 4.93
CA GLN A 174 5.50 10.48 4.71
C GLN A 174 4.80 9.46 5.62
N ARG A 175 4.72 9.74 6.93
CA ARG A 175 4.00 8.85 7.86
C ARG A 175 2.53 8.67 7.49
N ARG A 176 1.87 9.73 7.00
CA ARG A 176 0.48 9.61 6.57
C ARG A 176 0.35 8.67 5.38
N LEU A 177 1.24 8.78 4.40
CA LEU A 177 1.26 7.88 3.24
C LEU A 177 1.48 6.42 3.68
N GLU A 178 2.43 6.17 4.59
CA GLU A 178 2.68 4.84 5.16
C GLU A 178 1.46 4.27 5.90
N LEU A 179 0.71 5.11 6.62
CA LEU A 179 -0.51 4.69 7.31
C LEU A 179 -1.63 4.30 6.34
N VAL A 180 -1.83 5.09 5.28
CA VAL A 180 -2.81 4.78 4.22
C VAL A 180 -2.48 3.46 3.55
N ASP A 181 -1.21 3.24 3.18
CA ASP A 181 -0.77 1.98 2.56
C ASP A 181 -0.99 0.76 3.49
N LYS A 182 -0.82 0.95 4.80
CA LYS A 182 -1.05 -0.09 5.80
C LYS A 182 -2.54 -0.39 6.01
N GLU A 183 -3.37 0.64 6.12
CA GLU A 183 -4.83 0.48 6.25
C GLU A 183 -5.42 -0.21 5.02
N ASP A 184 -5.00 0.21 3.82
CA ASP A 184 -5.40 -0.41 2.55
C ASP A 184 -5.00 -1.89 2.52
N SER A 185 -3.77 -2.21 2.93
CA SER A 185 -3.30 -3.60 3.01
C SER A 185 -4.12 -4.44 4.01
N GLN A 186 -4.49 -3.86 5.15
CA GLN A 186 -5.26 -4.54 6.17
C GLN A 186 -6.69 -4.86 5.69
N ILE A 187 -7.37 -3.91 5.03
CA ILE A 187 -8.72 -4.13 4.49
C ILE A 187 -8.71 -5.27 3.46
N LEU A 188 -7.69 -5.32 2.60
CA LEU A 188 -7.52 -6.40 1.63
C LEU A 188 -7.30 -7.75 2.32
N GLU A 189 -6.50 -7.80 3.38
CA GLU A 189 -6.29 -9.02 4.17
C GLU A 189 -7.57 -9.50 4.84
N GLU A 190 -8.30 -8.61 5.52
CA GLU A 190 -9.57 -8.92 6.19
C GLU A 190 -10.62 -9.46 5.21
N MET A 191 -10.71 -8.87 4.00
CA MET A 191 -11.62 -9.34 2.98
C MET A 191 -11.28 -10.76 2.51
N VAL A 192 -10.00 -11.06 2.23
CA VAL A 192 -9.57 -12.41 1.81
C VAL A 192 -9.77 -13.42 2.94
N ASP A 193 -9.47 -13.03 4.18
CA ASP A 193 -9.66 -13.91 5.35
C ASP A 193 -11.13 -14.20 5.62
N SER A 194 -12.00 -13.21 5.48
CA SER A 194 -13.46 -13.41 5.55
C SER A 194 -13.92 -14.44 4.50
N LEU A 195 -13.47 -14.30 3.26
CA LEU A 195 -13.78 -15.24 2.17
C LEU A 195 -13.27 -16.66 2.44
N LEU A 196 -12.13 -16.84 3.11
CA LEU A 196 -11.62 -18.18 3.47
C LEU A 196 -12.50 -18.90 4.50
N THR A 197 -13.21 -18.16 5.34
CA THR A 197 -14.14 -18.76 6.33
C THR A 197 -15.47 -19.19 5.73
N PHE A 198 -15.78 -18.77 4.49
CA PHE A 198 -17.08 -19.03 3.89
C PHE A 198 -17.22 -20.45 3.37
N ASP A 199 -18.36 -21.05 3.70
CA ASP A 199 -18.81 -22.27 3.05
C ASP A 199 -19.47 -21.90 1.70
N PRO A 200 -18.87 -22.28 0.55
CA PRO A 200 -19.41 -21.97 -0.78
C PRO A 200 -20.81 -22.54 -1.03
N PHE A 201 -21.26 -23.54 -0.27
CA PHE A 201 -22.59 -24.10 -0.38
C PHE A 201 -23.65 -23.34 0.43
N ARG A 202 -23.24 -22.48 1.36
CA ARG A 202 -24.13 -21.76 2.29
C ARG A 202 -24.08 -20.24 2.14
N ILE A 203 -23.23 -19.73 1.27
CA ILE A 203 -23.11 -18.29 1.03
C ILE A 203 -24.39 -17.72 0.42
N ASN A 204 -24.99 -16.74 1.09
CA ASN A 204 -26.25 -16.14 0.63
C ASN A 204 -26.02 -14.92 -0.28
N GLN A 205 -27.08 -14.51 -0.98
CA GLN A 205 -27.03 -13.41 -1.94
C GLN A 205 -26.59 -12.08 -1.31
N ALA A 206 -27.03 -11.77 -0.09
CA ALA A 206 -26.72 -10.51 0.58
C ALA A 206 -25.21 -10.42 0.92
N GLN A 207 -24.61 -11.51 1.38
CA GLN A 207 -23.17 -11.60 1.63
C GLN A 207 -22.36 -11.40 0.34
N VAL A 208 -22.79 -12.04 -0.75
CA VAL A 208 -22.12 -11.91 -2.04
C VAL A 208 -22.24 -10.48 -2.61
N VAL A 209 -23.40 -9.84 -2.49
CA VAL A 209 -23.59 -8.45 -2.92
C VAL A 209 -22.68 -7.52 -2.11
N TRP A 210 -22.69 -7.64 -0.77
CA TRP A 210 -21.85 -6.80 0.09
C TRP A 210 -20.36 -6.92 -0.22
N LEU A 211 -19.86 -8.15 -0.41
CA LEU A 211 -18.46 -8.37 -0.76
C LEU A 211 -18.11 -7.84 -2.16
N LYS A 212 -19.04 -7.96 -3.11
CA LYS A 212 -18.85 -7.39 -4.44
C LYS A 212 -18.79 -5.87 -4.38
N ASP A 213 -19.71 -5.23 -3.66
CA ASP A 213 -19.74 -3.77 -3.52
C ASP A 213 -18.45 -3.25 -2.88
N LEU A 214 -17.93 -3.96 -1.87
CA LEU A 214 -16.62 -3.68 -1.28
C LEU A 214 -15.50 -3.79 -2.32
N PHE A 215 -15.44 -4.89 -3.07
CA PHE A 215 -14.43 -5.07 -4.13
C PHE A 215 -14.52 -4.01 -5.23
N ASP A 216 -15.73 -3.66 -5.65
CA ASP A 216 -15.98 -2.67 -6.70
C ASP A 216 -15.59 -1.25 -6.25
N SER A 217 -15.63 -0.98 -4.94
CA SER A 217 -15.16 0.28 -4.34
C SER A 217 -13.64 0.48 -4.36
N PHE A 218 -12.88 -0.59 -4.56
CA PHE A 218 -11.42 -0.53 -4.61
C PHE A 218 -10.90 0.13 -5.89
N SER A 219 -9.75 0.79 -5.79
CA SER A 219 -8.96 1.23 -6.94
C SER A 219 -8.41 0.03 -7.73
N GLU A 220 -7.99 0.25 -8.98
CA GLU A 220 -7.43 -0.83 -9.80
C GLU A 220 -6.16 -1.46 -9.21
N THR A 221 -5.33 -0.66 -8.52
CA THR A 221 -4.16 -1.16 -7.79
C THR A 221 -4.56 -2.09 -6.65
N GLN A 222 -5.55 -1.69 -5.84
CA GLN A 222 -6.09 -2.51 -4.76
C GLN A 222 -6.78 -3.78 -5.28
N LYS A 223 -7.51 -3.71 -6.40
CA LYS A 223 -8.08 -4.90 -7.05
C LYS A 223 -7.01 -5.87 -7.55
N ALA A 224 -5.89 -5.38 -8.07
CA ALA A 224 -4.75 -6.22 -8.46
C ALA A 224 -4.11 -6.88 -7.22
N ALA A 225 -3.87 -6.12 -6.16
CA ALA A 225 -3.34 -6.61 -4.89
C ALA A 225 -4.26 -7.67 -4.24
N PHE A 226 -5.58 -7.45 -4.26
CA PHE A 226 -6.57 -8.44 -3.83
C PHE A 226 -6.41 -9.76 -4.58
N ARG A 227 -6.31 -9.73 -5.93
CA ARG A 227 -6.19 -10.95 -6.76
C ARG A 227 -4.90 -11.71 -6.45
N GLU A 228 -3.80 -10.99 -6.24
CA GLU A 228 -2.52 -11.57 -5.84
C GLU A 228 -2.63 -12.22 -4.46
N LEU A 229 -3.15 -11.49 -3.48
CA LEU A 229 -3.30 -11.95 -2.10
C LEU A 229 -4.24 -13.17 -2.02
N ALA A 230 -5.37 -13.14 -2.70
CA ALA A 230 -6.31 -14.26 -2.81
C ALA A 230 -5.61 -15.50 -3.38
N THR A 231 -4.74 -15.33 -4.37
CA THR A 231 -3.96 -16.42 -4.96
C THR A 231 -2.92 -16.96 -3.97
N LYS A 232 -2.18 -16.07 -3.30
CA LYS A 232 -1.18 -16.40 -2.27
C LYS A 232 -1.79 -17.16 -1.10
N LYS A 233 -2.95 -16.73 -0.61
CA LYS A 233 -3.71 -17.38 0.47
C LYS A 233 -4.53 -18.59 0.00
N ARG A 234 -4.40 -19.00 -1.27
CA ARG A 234 -5.09 -20.16 -1.86
C ARG A 234 -6.61 -20.10 -1.74
N LEU A 235 -7.19 -18.91 -1.88
CA LEU A 235 -8.64 -18.74 -1.91
C LEU A 235 -9.24 -19.54 -3.07
N HIS A 236 -10.32 -20.27 -2.79
CA HIS A 236 -10.98 -21.11 -3.78
C HIS A 236 -11.43 -20.29 -5.01
N PRO A 237 -11.15 -20.73 -6.26
CA PRO A 237 -11.43 -19.95 -7.46
C PRO A 237 -12.89 -19.49 -7.59
N TYR A 238 -13.82 -20.36 -7.19
CA TYR A 238 -15.25 -20.04 -7.14
C TYR A 238 -15.56 -18.84 -6.23
N LEU A 239 -15.07 -18.86 -4.98
CA LEU A 239 -15.27 -17.77 -4.01
C LEU A 239 -14.62 -16.46 -4.48
N ARG A 240 -13.42 -16.56 -5.06
CA ARG A 240 -12.76 -15.39 -5.66
C ARG A 240 -13.62 -14.77 -6.77
N ARG A 241 -14.20 -15.58 -7.66
CA ARG A 241 -15.02 -15.06 -8.76
C ARG A 241 -16.39 -14.56 -8.33
N LEU A 242 -16.93 -15.07 -7.21
CA LEU A 242 -18.13 -14.50 -6.60
C LEU A 242 -17.99 -13.02 -6.23
N VAL A 243 -16.77 -12.49 -6.11
CA VAL A 243 -16.55 -11.06 -5.84
C VAL A 243 -15.97 -10.33 -7.04
N THR A 244 -15.14 -10.98 -7.86
CA THR A 244 -14.46 -10.31 -8.98
C THR A 244 -15.25 -10.23 -10.29
N ASP A 245 -16.24 -11.10 -10.50
CA ASP A 245 -16.91 -11.21 -11.80
C ASP A 245 -18.31 -10.58 -11.81
N ASP A 246 -18.62 -9.87 -12.90
CA ASP A 246 -19.91 -9.23 -13.14
C ASP A 246 -20.93 -10.17 -13.79
N ALA A 247 -20.48 -11.06 -14.68
CA ALA A 247 -21.36 -11.94 -15.44
C ALA A 247 -21.76 -13.19 -14.64
N ARG A 248 -23.03 -13.25 -14.23
CA ARG A 248 -23.58 -14.35 -13.43
C ARG A 248 -24.86 -14.91 -14.04
N LYS A 249 -25.04 -16.21 -13.88
CA LYS A 249 -26.27 -16.91 -14.27
C LYS A 249 -26.64 -17.91 -13.18
N GLY A 250 -27.90 -17.95 -12.76
CA GLY A 250 -28.32 -18.91 -11.76
C GLY A 250 -28.31 -20.36 -12.28
N ALA A 251 -28.17 -21.32 -11.36
CA ALA A 251 -28.15 -22.74 -11.70
C ALA A 251 -29.06 -23.59 -10.82
N VAL A 252 -29.60 -24.67 -11.39
CA VAL A 252 -30.28 -25.75 -10.65
C VAL A 252 -29.46 -27.02 -10.85
N ILE A 253 -28.98 -27.60 -9.76
CA ILE A 253 -28.12 -28.77 -9.78
C ILE A 253 -28.98 -29.99 -9.44
N ASP A 254 -28.97 -30.96 -10.34
CA ASP A 254 -29.51 -32.29 -10.08
C ASP A 254 -28.55 -33.04 -9.14
N GLY A 255 -28.87 -32.99 -7.85
CA GLY A 255 -27.97 -33.44 -6.80
C GLY A 255 -27.78 -34.95 -6.79
N SER A 256 -28.86 -35.71 -6.97
CA SER A 256 -28.81 -37.18 -7.01
C SER A 256 -27.98 -37.66 -8.21
N ASN A 257 -28.17 -37.06 -9.39
CA ASN A 257 -27.40 -37.40 -10.59
C ASN A 257 -25.93 -37.02 -10.45
N LEU A 258 -25.63 -35.81 -9.94
CA LEU A 258 -24.26 -35.33 -9.77
C LEU A 258 -23.46 -36.25 -8.84
N MET A 259 -24.06 -36.63 -7.71
CA MET A 259 -23.49 -37.50 -6.69
C MET A 259 -23.16 -38.90 -7.22
N MET A 260 -23.92 -39.37 -8.22
CA MET A 260 -23.74 -40.68 -8.86
C MET A 260 -22.90 -40.65 -10.15
N ALA A 261 -22.55 -39.48 -10.70
CA ALA A 261 -22.11 -39.35 -12.10
C ALA A 261 -20.81 -40.10 -12.49
N GLY A 262 -20.91 -41.38 -12.86
CA GLY A 262 -19.76 -42.23 -13.15
C GLY A 262 -19.23 -43.02 -11.95
N LEU A 263 -20.02 -43.13 -10.88
CA LEU A 263 -19.74 -44.01 -9.74
C LEU A 263 -20.81 -45.08 -9.58
N TYR A 264 -20.45 -46.15 -8.88
CA TYR A 264 -21.37 -47.20 -8.43
C TYR A 264 -22.03 -46.88 -7.08
N LYS A 265 -21.45 -45.95 -6.31
CA LYS A 265 -21.95 -45.50 -5.00
C LYS A 265 -22.00 -43.97 -4.97
N PRO A 266 -22.94 -43.38 -4.23
CA PRO A 266 -23.05 -41.93 -4.12
C PRO A 266 -21.83 -41.34 -3.39
N ASP A 267 -21.28 -40.24 -3.92
CA ASP A 267 -20.19 -39.49 -3.29
C ASP A 267 -20.52 -37.99 -3.21
N PRO A 268 -20.80 -37.45 -1.99
CA PRO A 268 -21.12 -36.03 -1.82
C PRO A 268 -19.91 -35.11 -2.07
N ARG A 269 -18.67 -35.60 -2.06
CA ARG A 269 -17.49 -34.76 -2.35
C ARG A 269 -17.40 -34.32 -3.80
N ARG A 270 -18.19 -34.90 -4.70
CA ARG A 270 -18.31 -34.48 -6.10
C ARG A 270 -18.72 -33.03 -6.27
N PHE A 271 -19.43 -32.48 -5.29
CA PHE A 271 -19.78 -31.07 -5.28
C PHE A 271 -18.57 -30.15 -5.12
N LEU A 272 -17.48 -30.59 -4.46
CA LEU A 272 -16.23 -29.82 -4.41
C LEU A 272 -15.58 -29.73 -5.79
N LEU A 273 -15.61 -30.84 -6.56
CA LEU A 273 -15.15 -30.85 -7.94
C LEU A 273 -16.03 -29.94 -8.81
N LEU A 274 -17.35 -29.99 -8.62
CA LEU A 274 -18.27 -29.11 -9.33
C LEU A 274 -17.95 -27.64 -9.05
N LEU A 275 -17.67 -27.23 -7.81
CA LEU A 275 -17.28 -25.86 -7.48
C LEU A 275 -16.00 -25.43 -8.20
N ASN A 276 -15.00 -26.31 -8.34
CA ASN A 276 -13.81 -26.02 -9.12
C ASN A 276 -14.15 -25.71 -10.59
N VAL A 277 -15.03 -26.51 -11.18
CA VAL A 277 -15.46 -26.34 -12.57
C VAL A 277 -16.31 -25.09 -12.75
N MET A 278 -17.28 -24.85 -11.85
CA MET A 278 -18.07 -23.62 -11.83
C MET A 278 -17.18 -22.39 -11.65
N GLY A 279 -16.14 -22.50 -10.83
CA GLY A 279 -15.12 -21.47 -10.64
C GLY A 279 -14.30 -21.17 -11.90
N ALA A 280 -14.30 -22.05 -12.91
CA ALA A 280 -13.67 -21.79 -14.22
C ALA A 280 -14.69 -21.45 -15.33
N HIS A 281 -15.99 -21.65 -15.08
CA HIS A 281 -17.04 -21.49 -16.09
C HIS A 281 -17.42 -20.02 -16.32
N VAL A 282 -17.73 -19.64 -17.57
CA VAL A 282 -18.19 -18.29 -17.93
C VAL A 282 -19.53 -18.40 -18.67
N PRO A 283 -20.61 -17.75 -18.20
CA PRO A 283 -20.71 -16.90 -17.00
C PRO A 283 -20.59 -17.71 -15.69
N LEU A 284 -20.29 -17.04 -14.58
CA LEU A 284 -20.23 -17.70 -13.27
C LEU A 284 -21.62 -18.21 -12.88
N LEU A 285 -21.70 -19.47 -12.46
CA LEU A 285 -22.96 -20.11 -12.10
C LEU A 285 -23.33 -19.79 -10.65
N TYR A 286 -24.06 -18.70 -10.42
CA TYR A 286 -24.53 -18.24 -9.11
C TYR A 286 -25.77 -17.33 -9.26
N PRO A 287 -26.76 -17.38 -8.34
CA PRO A 287 -26.88 -18.35 -7.23
C PRO A 287 -27.26 -19.73 -7.73
N PHE A 288 -27.01 -20.78 -6.94
CA PHE A 288 -27.42 -22.14 -7.30
C PHE A 288 -28.32 -22.77 -6.24
N LEU A 289 -29.20 -23.66 -6.71
CA LEU A 289 -30.01 -24.56 -5.89
C LEU A 289 -29.60 -26.00 -6.20
N ILE A 290 -29.61 -26.87 -5.20
CA ILE A 290 -29.35 -28.30 -5.35
C ILE A 290 -30.64 -29.04 -5.02
N ILE A 291 -31.12 -29.87 -5.94
CA ILE A 291 -32.34 -30.65 -5.75
C ILE A 291 -31.95 -32.12 -5.73
N PHE A 292 -32.25 -32.79 -4.62
CA PHE A 292 -32.07 -34.22 -4.46
C PHE A 292 -33.42 -34.93 -4.49
N ASP A 293 -33.39 -36.19 -4.91
CA ASP A 293 -34.51 -37.09 -4.63
C ASP A 293 -34.71 -37.22 -3.11
N ALA A 294 -35.96 -37.37 -2.67
CA ALA A 294 -36.30 -37.51 -1.26
C ALA A 294 -35.56 -38.66 -0.56
N ASN A 295 -35.17 -39.71 -1.29
CA ASN A 295 -34.43 -40.84 -0.73
C ASN A 295 -32.89 -40.62 -0.60
N ALA A 296 -32.36 -39.51 -1.11
CA ALA A 296 -30.91 -39.30 -1.23
C ALA A 296 -30.18 -39.37 0.13
N ASP A 297 -30.80 -38.89 1.20
CA ASP A 297 -30.22 -38.93 2.55
C ASP A 297 -29.90 -40.37 3.00
N HIS A 298 -30.77 -41.33 2.67
CA HIS A 298 -30.58 -42.73 3.03
C HIS A 298 -29.50 -43.44 2.20
N LEU A 299 -29.20 -42.90 1.00
CA LEU A 299 -28.19 -43.47 0.09
C LEU A 299 -26.77 -43.09 0.51
N VAL A 300 -26.58 -41.94 1.15
CA VAL A 300 -25.26 -41.45 1.58
C VAL A 300 -24.83 -42.12 2.89
N GLN A 301 -24.13 -43.24 2.76
CA GLN A 301 -23.58 -44.01 3.88
C GLN A 301 -22.12 -43.66 4.21
N THR A 302 -21.39 -43.07 3.26
CA THR A 302 -19.99 -42.64 3.40
C THR A 302 -19.90 -41.12 3.42
N ASP A 303 -18.89 -40.56 4.12
CA ASP A 303 -18.73 -39.11 4.29
C ASP A 303 -19.96 -38.41 4.89
N ARG A 304 -20.61 -39.10 5.84
CA ARG A 304 -21.84 -38.63 6.48
C ARG A 304 -21.70 -37.25 7.11
N GLU A 305 -20.61 -37.00 7.84
CA GLU A 305 -20.34 -35.69 8.45
C GLU A 305 -20.30 -34.55 7.41
N PHE A 306 -19.64 -34.78 6.27
CA PHE A 306 -19.61 -33.80 5.18
C PHE A 306 -21.01 -33.56 4.60
N TRP A 307 -21.77 -34.63 4.41
CA TRP A 307 -23.14 -34.57 3.91
C TRP A 307 -24.06 -33.76 4.83
N GLU A 308 -24.07 -34.09 6.12
CA GLU A 308 -24.91 -33.45 7.13
C GLU A 308 -24.57 -31.97 7.29
N THR A 309 -23.27 -31.64 7.32
CA THR A 309 -22.82 -30.25 7.50
C THR A 309 -23.17 -29.35 6.32
N ARG A 310 -23.05 -29.88 5.09
CA ARG A 310 -23.11 -29.07 3.85
C ARG A 310 -24.46 -29.10 3.16
N PHE A 311 -25.23 -30.18 3.27
CA PHE A 311 -26.48 -30.33 2.51
C PHE A 311 -27.72 -30.44 3.39
N LEU A 312 -27.65 -31.14 4.53
CA LEU A 312 -28.80 -31.18 5.43
C LEU A 312 -29.08 -29.82 6.04
N HIS A 313 -30.36 -29.42 6.06
CA HIS A 313 -30.82 -28.13 6.53
C HIS A 313 -30.14 -26.92 5.84
N ASN A 314 -29.58 -27.11 4.64
CA ASN A 314 -29.03 -26.02 3.84
C ASN A 314 -30.18 -25.34 3.05
N PRO A 315 -30.35 -24.01 3.13
CA PRO A 315 -31.42 -23.30 2.44
C PRO A 315 -31.33 -23.37 0.90
N SER A 316 -30.16 -23.69 0.36
CA SER A 316 -29.95 -23.88 -1.08
C SER A 316 -30.21 -25.32 -1.53
N VAL A 317 -30.66 -26.20 -0.64
CA VAL A 317 -30.88 -27.63 -0.90
C VAL A 317 -32.34 -28.00 -0.68
N ILE A 318 -32.92 -28.71 -1.66
CA ILE A 318 -34.32 -29.19 -1.62
C ILE A 318 -34.32 -30.71 -1.80
N PHE A 319 -35.10 -31.41 -0.97
CA PHE A 319 -35.36 -32.84 -1.11
C PHE A 319 -36.79 -33.04 -1.59
N HIS A 320 -36.98 -33.64 -2.77
CA HIS A 320 -38.31 -33.85 -3.36
C HIS A 320 -38.32 -35.10 -4.26
N SER A 321 -39.43 -35.85 -4.29
CA SER A 321 -39.61 -36.97 -5.23
C SER A 321 -40.97 -36.87 -5.95
N PRO A 322 -41.01 -36.94 -7.30
CA PRO A 322 -39.86 -37.02 -8.20
C PRO A 322 -39.07 -35.69 -8.24
N ALA A 323 -37.74 -35.76 -8.27
CA ALA A 323 -36.88 -34.59 -8.31
C ALA A 323 -36.92 -33.86 -9.67
N ASP A 324 -37.03 -34.63 -10.76
CA ASP A 324 -36.91 -34.15 -12.15
C ASP A 324 -37.91 -33.03 -12.49
N GLU A 325 -39.18 -33.19 -12.11
CA GLU A 325 -40.22 -32.19 -12.34
C GLU A 325 -39.87 -30.86 -11.67
N TRP A 326 -39.34 -30.91 -10.44
CA TRP A 326 -38.94 -29.73 -9.70
C TRP A 326 -37.70 -29.06 -10.28
N ILE A 327 -36.73 -29.85 -10.73
CA ILE A 327 -35.53 -29.35 -11.41
C ILE A 327 -35.92 -28.54 -12.64
N LEU A 328 -36.73 -29.11 -13.53
CA LEU A 328 -37.15 -28.46 -14.77
C LEU A 328 -38.05 -27.24 -14.51
N LYS A 329 -39.00 -27.37 -13.58
CA LYS A 329 -39.91 -26.28 -13.21
C LYS A 329 -39.15 -25.07 -12.66
N ILE A 330 -38.28 -25.27 -11.66
CA ILE A 330 -37.52 -24.17 -11.05
C ILE A 330 -36.57 -23.54 -12.07
N ALA A 331 -35.90 -24.36 -12.87
CA ALA A 331 -34.99 -23.85 -13.89
C ALA A 331 -35.72 -22.99 -14.93
N TYR A 332 -36.89 -23.41 -15.37
CA TYR A 332 -37.73 -22.63 -16.29
C TYR A 332 -38.21 -21.32 -15.65
N GLU A 333 -38.84 -21.39 -14.48
CA GLU A 333 -39.41 -20.22 -13.78
C GLU A 333 -38.35 -19.16 -13.45
N LYS A 334 -37.17 -19.59 -13.00
CA LYS A 334 -36.07 -18.68 -12.64
C LYS A 334 -35.13 -18.36 -13.80
N ARG A 335 -35.32 -18.98 -14.98
CA ARG A 335 -34.40 -18.92 -16.14
C ARG A 335 -32.97 -19.34 -15.79
N TYR A 336 -32.85 -20.37 -14.96
CA TYR A 336 -31.57 -20.92 -14.52
C TYR A 336 -31.09 -22.02 -15.48
N THR A 337 -29.78 -22.24 -15.50
CA THR A 337 -29.17 -23.36 -16.20
C THR A 337 -29.24 -24.62 -15.33
N VAL A 338 -29.61 -25.76 -15.90
CA VAL A 338 -29.59 -27.05 -15.19
C VAL A 338 -28.21 -27.69 -15.29
N ILE A 339 -27.72 -28.26 -14.19
CA ILE A 339 -26.53 -29.11 -14.17
C ILE A 339 -26.98 -30.55 -13.89
N SER A 340 -26.99 -31.39 -14.92
CA SER A 340 -27.31 -32.82 -14.82
C SER A 340 -26.65 -33.59 -15.97
N ASN A 341 -26.35 -34.87 -15.75
CA ASN A 341 -26.02 -35.80 -16.83
C ASN A 341 -27.23 -36.56 -17.36
N ASP A 342 -28.39 -36.45 -16.70
CA ASP A 342 -29.65 -36.91 -17.26
C ASP A 342 -30.09 -36.01 -18.43
N ARG A 343 -30.79 -36.60 -19.38
CA ARG A 343 -31.38 -35.91 -20.54
C ARG A 343 -32.87 -35.62 -20.37
N PHE A 344 -33.47 -36.01 -19.23
CA PHE A 344 -34.88 -35.78 -18.90
C PHE A 344 -35.82 -36.16 -20.06
N ARG A 345 -35.65 -37.36 -20.63
CA ARG A 345 -36.31 -37.74 -21.90
C ARG A 345 -37.83 -37.82 -21.80
N ASP A 346 -38.33 -38.07 -20.59
CA ASP A 346 -39.75 -38.28 -20.32
C ASP A 346 -40.51 -36.96 -20.06
N TYR A 347 -39.79 -35.83 -20.07
CA TYR A 347 -40.36 -34.51 -19.83
C TYR A 347 -40.30 -33.65 -21.07
N GLU A 348 -41.30 -32.79 -21.26
CA GLU A 348 -41.24 -31.77 -22.29
C GLU A 348 -40.04 -30.86 -22.02
N ARG A 349 -39.11 -30.82 -22.98
CA ARG A 349 -37.99 -29.90 -22.96
C ARG A 349 -38.54 -28.48 -23.17
N SER A 350 -38.99 -27.89 -22.07
CA SER A 350 -38.99 -26.44 -21.92
C SER A 350 -37.60 -25.92 -22.30
N SER A 351 -37.51 -24.68 -22.77
CA SER A 351 -36.31 -24.02 -23.31
C SER A 351 -35.22 -23.76 -22.24
N VAL A 352 -34.85 -24.79 -21.49
CA VAL A 352 -33.92 -24.78 -20.37
C VAL A 352 -32.57 -25.26 -20.87
N GLU A 353 -31.53 -24.49 -20.56
CA GLU A 353 -30.15 -24.85 -20.87
C GLU A 353 -29.67 -25.94 -19.90
N ILE A 354 -29.13 -27.04 -20.42
CA ILE A 354 -28.61 -28.15 -19.62
C ILE A 354 -27.12 -28.28 -19.85
N LEU A 355 -26.35 -28.22 -18.75
CA LEU A 355 -24.92 -28.47 -18.70
C LEU A 355 -24.62 -29.84 -18.09
N ARG A 356 -23.82 -30.63 -18.78
CA ARG A 356 -23.33 -31.92 -18.31
C ARG A 356 -22.05 -31.77 -17.52
N PHE A 357 -22.00 -32.39 -16.35
CA PHE A 357 -20.81 -32.42 -15.50
C PHE A 357 -19.96 -33.66 -15.78
N ALA A 358 -18.74 -33.45 -16.28
CA ALA A 358 -17.75 -34.51 -16.46
C ALA A 358 -16.59 -34.31 -15.46
N PRO A 359 -16.63 -34.95 -14.27
CA PRO A 359 -15.61 -34.74 -13.23
C PRO A 359 -14.21 -35.10 -13.72
N GLU A 360 -14.07 -36.21 -14.44
CA GLU A 360 -12.79 -36.69 -15.00
C GLU A 360 -12.12 -35.70 -15.96
N LYS A 361 -12.91 -34.83 -16.59
CA LYS A 361 -12.43 -33.82 -17.54
C LYS A 361 -12.35 -32.42 -16.93
N GLY A 362 -12.84 -32.25 -15.70
CA GLY A 362 -12.91 -30.95 -15.01
C GLY A 362 -13.70 -29.89 -15.79
N LYS A 363 -14.79 -30.28 -16.47
CA LYS A 363 -15.52 -29.39 -17.40
C LYS A 363 -17.04 -29.58 -17.35
N LEU A 364 -17.75 -28.49 -17.68
CA LEU A 364 -19.18 -28.47 -18.02
C LEU A 364 -19.32 -28.39 -19.55
N TYR A 365 -20.30 -29.08 -20.10
CA TYR A 365 -20.58 -29.10 -21.54
C TYR A 365 -22.05 -28.86 -21.80
N LEU A 366 -22.36 -28.00 -22.78
CA LEU A 366 -23.72 -27.84 -23.30
C LEU A 366 -24.20 -29.14 -23.95
N THR A 367 -25.48 -29.45 -23.74
CA THR A 367 -26.12 -30.68 -24.21
C THR A 367 -26.84 -30.48 -25.53
#